data_AF-A0A0C2ZY46-F1
#
_entry.id   AF-A0A0C2ZY46-F1
#
_cell.length_a   1.000
_cell.length_b   1.000
_cell.length_c   1.000
_cell.angle_alpha   90.00
_cell.angle_beta   90.00
_cell.angle_gamma   90.00
#
_symmetry.space_group_name_H-M   'P 1'
#
loop_
_entity.id
_entity.type
_entity.pdbx_description
1 polymer ?
#
loop_
_entity_poly.entity_id
_entity_poly.type
_entity_poly.pdbx_seq_one_letter_code
_entity_poly.pdbx_strand_id
1 'polypeptide(L)'
;MKQIHKLLIALIYMSLLTNCNNPYYDQATKSDIEGFGKTYIYVEQYPVTGMEYECGYLDRDKTDSVGGFLYENGTSCRFFLNGREFFSLDNNELQDGEIYEITDDSMIDRLYEADLRTDANRIVLSN
;
A
#
# COMPACT_ATOMS: atom_id res chain seq x y z
N MET A 1 -48.64 10.06 -14.44
CA MET A 1 -47.71 8.97 -14.07
C MET A 1 -46.83 8.54 -15.24
N LYS A 2 -45.99 9.43 -15.81
CA LYS A 2 -45.02 9.07 -16.87
C LYS A 2 -43.61 9.65 -16.65
N GLN A 3 -43.44 10.57 -15.69
CA GLN A 3 -42.13 11.15 -15.35
C GLN A 3 -41.33 10.32 -14.34
N ILE A 4 -42.00 9.48 -13.52
CA ILE A 4 -41.33 8.66 -12.51
C ILE A 4 -40.43 7.58 -13.15
N HIS A 5 -40.74 7.14 -14.38
CA HIS A 5 -39.95 6.11 -15.06
C HIS A 5 -38.64 6.63 -15.67
N LYS A 6 -38.48 7.95 -15.86
CA LYS A 6 -37.20 8.53 -16.30
C LYS A 6 -36.22 8.72 -15.13
N LEU A 7 -36.73 8.87 -13.90
CA LEU A 7 -35.89 8.99 -12.71
C LEU A 7 -35.19 7.66 -12.36
N LEU A 8 -35.86 6.53 -12.62
CA LEU A 8 -35.32 5.19 -12.37
C LEU A 8 -34.19 4.80 -13.33
N ILE A 9 -34.19 5.30 -14.57
CA ILE A 9 -33.10 5.00 -15.54
C ILE A 9 -31.85 5.83 -15.23
N ALA A 10 -31.99 7.04 -14.67
CA ALA A 10 -30.85 7.83 -14.20
C ALA A 10 -30.15 7.18 -12.99
N LEU A 11 -30.90 6.49 -12.14
CA LEU A 11 -30.35 5.71 -11.01
C LEU A 11 -29.60 4.45 -11.44
N ILE A 12 -29.88 3.90 -12.63
CA ILE A 12 -29.12 2.78 -13.19
C ILE A 12 -27.79 3.25 -13.81
N TYR A 13 -27.67 4.52 -14.21
CA TYR A 13 -26.36 5.10 -14.57
C TYR A 13 -25.52 5.51 -13.36
N MET A 14 -26.13 5.59 -12.18
CA MET A 14 -25.43 5.82 -10.91
C MET A 14 -24.90 4.52 -10.28
N SER A 15 -24.92 3.39 -10.99
CA SER A 15 -24.00 2.27 -10.72
C SER A 15 -22.59 2.50 -11.29
N LEU A 16 -22.29 3.74 -11.71
CA LEU A 16 -20.98 4.38 -11.55
C LEU A 16 -20.61 4.62 -10.07
N LEU A 17 -21.15 3.79 -9.17
CA LEU A 17 -20.62 3.59 -7.84
C LEU A 17 -19.29 2.84 -7.99
N THR A 18 -18.23 3.63 -8.04
CA THR A 18 -17.03 3.36 -7.24
C THR A 18 -16.40 1.99 -7.47
N ASN A 19 -15.95 1.72 -8.70
CA ASN A 19 -14.59 1.19 -8.77
C ASN A 19 -13.68 2.37 -8.44
N CYS A 20 -13.48 2.63 -7.14
CA CYS A 20 -12.25 3.24 -6.66
C CYS A 20 -11.14 2.20 -6.89
N ASN A 21 -10.92 1.81 -8.15
CA ASN A 21 -9.71 1.15 -8.54
C ASN A 21 -8.65 2.23 -8.41
N ASN A 22 -8.02 2.24 -7.23
CA ASN A 22 -6.80 2.98 -7.04
C ASN A 22 -5.84 2.56 -8.18
N PRO A 23 -5.42 3.49 -9.05
CA PRO A 23 -4.56 3.16 -10.18
C PRO A 23 -3.24 2.50 -9.74
N TYR A 24 -2.82 2.69 -8.49
CA TYR A 24 -1.65 2.02 -7.93
C TYR A 24 -1.89 0.52 -7.66
N TYR A 25 -3.10 0.10 -7.29
CA TYR A 25 -3.43 -1.32 -7.10
C TYR A 25 -3.44 -2.08 -8.43
N ASP A 26 -3.97 -1.47 -9.49
CA ASP A 26 -3.96 -2.05 -10.83
C ASP A 26 -2.52 -2.15 -11.42
N GLN A 27 -1.60 -1.30 -10.95
CA GLN A 27 -0.17 -1.36 -11.30
C GLN A 27 0.57 -2.48 -10.55
N ALA A 28 0.33 -2.62 -9.25
CA ALA A 28 0.93 -3.67 -8.41
C ALA A 28 0.45 -5.10 -8.79
N THR A 29 -0.78 -5.23 -9.29
CA THR A 29 -1.42 -6.55 -9.54
C THR A 29 -1.10 -7.21 -10.88
N LYS A 30 -0.65 -6.48 -11.91
CA LYS A 30 -0.62 -7.03 -13.30
C LYS A 30 0.76 -7.30 -13.92
N SER A 31 1.85 -6.71 -13.43
CA SER A 31 3.18 -6.88 -14.06
C SER A 31 4.26 -7.49 -13.18
N ASP A 32 4.01 -7.65 -11.89
CA ASP A 32 5.09 -7.87 -10.92
C ASP A 32 5.12 -9.30 -10.32
N ILE A 33 4.21 -10.18 -10.76
CA ILE A 33 4.13 -11.59 -10.34
C ILE A 33 5.09 -12.47 -11.16
N GLU A 34 6.35 -12.07 -11.23
CA GLU A 34 7.46 -12.97 -11.60
C GLU A 34 8.47 -12.98 -10.45
N GLY A 35 8.06 -13.50 -9.29
CA GLY A 35 8.95 -13.72 -8.15
C GLY A 35 8.20 -14.13 -6.88
N PHE A 36 8.58 -15.27 -6.29
CA PHE A 36 8.12 -15.68 -4.96
C PHE A 36 8.61 -14.67 -3.91
N GLY A 37 7.79 -14.34 -2.92
CA GLY A 37 8.18 -13.49 -1.80
C GLY A 37 8.08 -11.99 -2.06
N LYS A 38 7.09 -11.50 -2.84
CA LYS A 38 6.85 -10.06 -3.05
C LYS A 38 5.44 -9.65 -2.60
N THR A 39 5.32 -8.56 -1.84
CA THR A 39 4.05 -7.96 -1.37
C THR A 39 4.17 -6.42 -1.32
N TYR A 40 3.11 -5.69 -0.95
CA TYR A 40 3.02 -4.23 -1.04
C TYR A 40 2.43 -3.58 0.22
N ILE A 41 2.82 -2.34 0.52
CA ILE A 41 2.32 -1.56 1.68
C ILE A 41 1.69 -0.24 1.25
N TYR A 42 0.52 0.06 1.79
CA TYR A 42 -0.27 1.25 1.48
C TYR A 42 -0.84 1.95 2.73
N VAL A 43 -1.12 3.25 2.61
CA VAL A 43 -1.91 4.08 3.55
C VAL A 43 -3.01 4.78 2.76
N GLU A 44 -4.28 4.69 3.18
CA GLU A 44 -5.43 5.34 2.51
C GLU A 44 -5.35 5.27 0.98
N GLN A 45 -4.97 4.11 0.43
CA GLN A 45 -4.81 3.88 -1.00
C GLN A 45 -3.63 4.64 -1.66
N TYR A 46 -2.57 4.96 -0.92
CA TYR A 46 -1.31 5.51 -1.43
C TYR A 46 -0.12 4.59 -1.06
N PRO A 47 0.83 4.29 -1.97
CA PRO A 47 1.94 3.37 -1.70
C PRO A 47 2.95 3.95 -0.70
N VAL A 48 3.42 3.16 0.26
CA VAL A 48 4.50 3.57 1.17
C VAL A 48 5.84 3.26 0.51
N THR A 49 6.47 4.27 -0.09
CA THR A 49 7.71 4.10 -0.86
C THR A 49 8.95 4.56 -0.09
N GLY A 50 10.09 3.89 -0.30
CA GLY A 50 11.39 4.23 0.30
C GLY A 50 11.55 3.88 1.78
N MET A 51 10.58 3.20 2.39
CA MET A 51 10.65 2.75 3.77
C MET A 51 11.64 1.59 3.89
N GLU A 52 12.54 1.66 4.87
CA GLU A 52 13.49 0.58 5.13
C GLU A 52 12.77 -0.64 5.71
N TYR A 53 13.14 -1.85 5.26
CA TYR A 53 12.59 -3.10 5.76
C TYR A 53 13.65 -4.21 5.87
N GLU A 54 13.38 -5.18 6.73
CA GLU A 54 14.23 -6.36 6.96
C GLU A 54 13.33 -7.59 7.13
N CYS A 55 13.48 -8.58 6.26
CA CYS A 55 12.65 -9.78 6.22
C CYS A 55 13.53 -11.04 6.15
N GLY A 56 13.57 -11.84 7.21
CA GLY A 56 14.35 -13.09 7.23
C GLY A 56 15.86 -12.88 7.11
N TYR A 57 16.51 -13.67 6.25
CA TYR A 57 17.96 -13.56 5.97
C TYR A 57 18.28 -12.58 4.82
N LEU A 58 17.29 -11.84 4.31
CA LEU A 58 17.51 -10.83 3.29
C LEU A 58 18.26 -9.63 3.88
N ASP A 59 19.12 -9.04 3.08
CA ASP A 59 19.74 -7.76 3.41
C ASP A 59 18.65 -6.69 3.57
N ARG A 60 18.89 -5.73 4.47
CA ARG A 60 17.99 -4.60 4.65
C ARG A 60 17.89 -3.80 3.35
N ASP A 61 16.67 -3.55 2.90
CA ASP A 61 16.39 -2.83 1.66
C ASP A 61 15.27 -1.80 1.87
N LYS A 62 14.84 -1.10 0.81
CA LYS A 62 13.79 -0.09 0.83
C LYS A 62 12.62 -0.47 -0.06
N THR A 63 11.41 -0.09 0.35
CA THR A 63 10.21 -0.29 -0.49
C THR A 63 10.34 0.45 -1.81
N ASP A 64 9.89 -0.18 -2.91
CA ASP A 64 10.02 0.36 -4.26
C ASP A 64 9.01 1.52 -4.53
N SER A 65 8.99 2.05 -5.76
CA SER A 65 8.13 3.17 -6.15
C SER A 65 6.62 2.87 -6.12
N VAL A 66 6.22 1.61 -5.98
CA VAL A 66 4.83 1.18 -5.82
C VAL A 66 4.56 0.57 -4.44
N GLY A 67 5.48 0.76 -3.49
CA GLY A 67 5.36 0.24 -2.12
C GLY A 67 5.66 -1.25 -2.00
N GLY A 68 6.28 -1.85 -3.02
CA GLY A 68 6.64 -3.26 -3.04
C GLY A 68 7.85 -3.56 -2.15
N PHE A 69 7.83 -4.71 -1.48
CA PHE A 69 8.93 -5.23 -0.68
C PHE A 69 9.07 -6.75 -0.84
N LEU A 70 10.27 -7.25 -0.59
CA LEU A 70 10.60 -8.68 -0.68
C LEU A 70 10.65 -9.32 0.70
N TYR A 71 10.23 -10.57 0.80
CA TYR A 71 10.29 -11.36 2.02
C TYR A 71 10.67 -12.81 1.74
N GLU A 72 11.35 -13.44 2.71
CA GLU A 72 11.58 -14.88 2.69
C GLU A 72 10.35 -15.60 3.26
N ASN A 73 9.82 -16.57 2.53
CA ASN A 73 8.63 -17.31 2.95
C ASN A 73 8.85 -17.97 4.32
N GLY A 74 7.92 -17.75 5.25
CA GLY A 74 7.97 -18.26 6.62
C GLY A 74 8.69 -17.35 7.62
N THR A 75 9.19 -16.19 7.18
CA THR A 75 9.85 -15.19 8.04
C THR A 75 8.96 -13.97 8.27
N SER A 76 9.15 -13.29 9.41
CA SER A 76 8.51 -12.01 9.71
C SER A 76 9.32 -10.85 9.10
N CYS A 77 8.65 -9.73 8.85
CA CYS A 77 9.25 -8.50 8.35
C CYS A 77 9.21 -7.39 9.39
N ARG A 78 10.27 -6.59 9.47
CA ARG A 78 10.33 -5.38 10.30
C ARG A 78 10.51 -4.16 9.41
N PHE A 79 9.78 -3.10 9.69
CA PHE A 79 9.78 -1.86 8.94
C PHE A 79 10.33 -0.73 9.78
N PHE A 80 11.14 0.13 9.19
CA PHE A 80 11.88 1.16 9.89
C PHE A 80 11.58 2.54 9.31
N LEU A 81 11.40 3.50 10.21
CA LEU A 81 11.23 4.91 9.90
C LEU A 81 12.34 5.68 10.61
N ASN A 82 13.17 6.40 9.84
CA ASN A 82 14.33 7.14 10.37
C ASN A 82 15.30 6.26 11.20
N GLY A 83 15.57 5.04 10.72
CA GLY A 83 16.48 4.08 11.37
C GLY A 83 15.96 3.43 12.65
N ARG A 84 14.70 3.65 13.01
CA ARG A 84 14.03 3.02 14.16
C ARG A 84 12.89 2.15 13.69
N GLU A 85 12.70 1.01 14.35
CA GLU A 85 11.57 0.14 14.06
C GLU A 85 10.25 0.89 14.26
N PHE A 86 9.38 0.80 13.25
CA PHE A 86 8.11 1.49 13.17
C PHE A 86 6.96 0.52 13.41
N PHE A 87 6.94 -0.59 12.67
CA PHE A 87 6.06 -1.74 12.88
C PHE A 87 6.70 -3.02 12.32
N SER A 88 6.05 -4.16 12.56
CA SER A 88 6.42 -5.46 12.01
C SER A 88 5.19 -6.18 11.46
N LEU A 89 5.42 -7.08 10.51
CA LEU A 89 4.44 -8.04 10.00
C LEU A 89 4.91 -9.44 10.33
N ASP A 90 4.04 -10.23 10.94
CA ASP A 90 4.33 -11.63 11.21
C ASP A 90 4.21 -12.48 9.93
N ASN A 91 4.87 -13.65 9.94
CA ASN A 91 4.92 -14.51 8.75
C ASN A 91 3.54 -14.99 8.25
N ASN A 92 2.53 -14.99 9.12
CA ASN A 92 1.14 -15.34 8.79
C ASN A 92 0.36 -14.17 8.19
N GLU A 93 0.91 -12.96 8.21
CA GLU A 93 0.35 -11.75 7.58
C GLU A 93 0.97 -11.49 6.20
N LEU A 94 1.94 -12.31 5.78
CA LEU A 94 2.66 -12.16 4.52
C LEU A 94 2.19 -13.19 3.50
N GLN A 95 1.66 -12.70 2.39
CA GLN A 95 1.27 -13.51 1.24
C GLN A 95 1.68 -12.83 -0.06
N ASP A 96 2.13 -13.65 -1.03
CA ASP A 96 2.54 -13.16 -2.34
C ASP A 96 1.43 -12.38 -3.05
N GLY A 97 1.75 -11.16 -3.47
CA GLY A 97 0.84 -10.25 -4.15
C GLY A 97 -0.26 -9.65 -3.27
N GLU A 98 -0.29 -9.97 -1.96
CA GLU A 98 -1.20 -9.31 -1.03
C GLU A 98 -0.75 -7.88 -0.75
N ILE A 99 -1.73 -7.05 -0.37
CA ILE A 99 -1.49 -5.65 -0.04
C ILE A 99 -1.78 -5.46 1.44
N TYR A 100 -0.76 -5.06 2.17
CA TYR A 100 -0.90 -4.65 3.56
C TYR A 100 -1.32 -3.19 3.64
N GLU A 101 -2.51 -2.94 4.18
CA GLU A 101 -3.03 -1.59 4.38
C GLU A 101 -2.84 -1.15 5.84
N ILE A 102 -2.07 -0.07 6.04
CA ILE A 102 -1.93 0.58 7.33
C ILE A 102 -3.19 1.42 7.56
N THR A 103 -3.97 1.00 8.57
CA THR A 103 -5.24 1.65 8.96
C THR A 103 -5.17 2.31 10.34
N ASP A 104 -4.04 2.20 11.04
CA ASP A 104 -3.83 2.84 12.33
C ASP A 104 -3.50 4.33 12.15
N ASP A 105 -4.40 5.21 12.60
CA ASP A 105 -4.26 6.67 12.47
C ASP A 105 -2.95 7.19 13.06
N SER A 106 -2.48 6.62 14.18
CA SER A 106 -1.22 7.05 14.80
C SER A 106 -0.01 6.70 13.94
N MET A 107 -0.05 5.58 13.23
CA MET A 107 0.98 5.21 12.26
C MET A 107 0.91 6.13 11.04
N ILE A 108 -0.27 6.39 10.52
CA ILE A 108 -0.50 7.31 9.39
C ILE A 108 0.07 8.69 9.70
N ASP A 109 -0.25 9.25 10.86
CA ASP A 109 0.26 10.56 11.30
C ASP A 109 1.79 10.58 11.37
N ARG A 110 2.42 9.52 11.88
CA ARG A 110 3.89 9.43 11.98
C ARG A 110 4.56 9.30 10.61
N LEU A 111 3.95 8.58 9.67
CA LEU A 111 4.40 8.52 8.28
C LEU A 111 4.30 9.89 7.63
N TYR A 112 3.18 10.57 7.83
CA TYR A 112 2.95 11.92 7.32
C TYR A 112 3.93 12.94 7.92
N GLU A 113 4.20 12.90 9.23
CA GLU A 113 5.19 13.77 9.88
C GLU A 113 6.62 13.52 9.39
N ALA A 114 6.97 12.27 9.12
CA ALA A 114 8.27 11.93 8.56
C ALA A 114 8.41 12.49 7.14
N ASP A 115 7.34 12.39 6.34
CA ASP A 115 7.26 12.92 4.97
C ASP A 115 7.32 14.45 4.91
N LEU A 116 6.57 15.14 5.78
CA LEU A 116 6.53 16.62 5.85
C LEU A 116 7.91 17.25 6.12
N ARG A 117 8.81 16.53 6.78
CA ARG A 117 10.19 17.00 7.04
C ARG A 117 11.10 16.80 5.82
N THR A 118 10.62 16.15 4.77
CA THR A 118 11.34 15.76 3.54
C THR A 118 10.74 16.28 2.22
N ASP A 119 9.87 17.29 2.25
CA ASP A 119 9.20 17.95 1.09
C ASP A 119 7.83 17.34 0.73
N ALA A 120 6.78 18.15 0.88
CA ALA A 120 5.39 17.72 0.98
C ALA A 120 4.72 17.63 -0.40
N ASN A 121 4.69 16.43 -1.01
CA ASN A 121 3.65 15.97 -1.95
C ASN A 121 4.05 14.61 -2.53
N ARG A 122 3.78 13.54 -1.77
CA ARG A 122 3.77 12.10 -2.08
C ARG A 122 4.36 11.38 -0.87
N ILE A 123 3.79 10.28 -0.35
CA ILE A 123 4.54 9.39 0.56
C ILE A 123 5.71 8.79 -0.24
N VAL A 124 6.79 9.55 -0.31
CA VAL A 124 7.98 9.27 -1.09
C VAL A 124 9.16 9.53 -0.18
N LEU A 125 9.54 8.50 0.57
CA LEU A 125 10.86 8.45 1.21
C LEU A 125 11.92 8.07 0.16
N SER A 126 11.92 8.69 -1.03
CA SER A 126 13.06 8.54 -1.94
C SER A 126 14.08 9.65 -1.67
N ASN A 127 15.34 9.23 -1.53
CA ASN A 127 16.54 10.08 -1.39
C ASN A 127 16.50 11.35 -2.24
#